data_AF-A0A9P9T567-F1
#
_entry.id   AF-A0A9P9T567-F1
#
_cell.length_a   1.000
_cell.length_b   1.000
_cell.length_c   1.000
_cell.angle_alpha   90.00
_cell.angle_beta   90.00
_cell.angle_gamma   90.00
#
_symmetry.space_group_name_H-M   'P 1'
#
loop_
_entity.id
_entity.type
_entity.pdbx_description
1 polymer ?
#
loop_
_entity_poly.entity_id
_entity_poly.type
_entity_poly.pdbx_seq_one_letter_code
_entity_poly.pdbx_strand_id
1 'polypeptide(L)'
;MANPRWVLKLVSRAAIIGVVFIAILYQFVFKSIIFGALGYGRKVQSIKHFNNVHCEKIDELGLEGCEDMWLHEKTGYLYMACSDSQSRVDWLPAVGHLNATGRSLTDRIAVLDTRGPGRLASRIKWLSTENFSGINGDGTLNLHGFDIRGDKHTDILRILLINHRPPFDPVTGAPLDASKFGANSTIEQFQTKVGTDKMRHVRTYVNEHIQTPNRVAWMSEDTFVFTNSHSGKVGFRQTLDPFIGGGTVAYCHRNRCKIASSGFNFKFPNGLVRGHEGLIYVPTTIDGSISVFTLTADHNLQQVNKIETGLPLDNLSVDKNGDIFAAAIPQTYKWQWSSKKPFDVNPPSAVLKIRRVKKPGQGSGRKSLFSHELDYEVEKIMEDDGSVLPGSTIVVHDVETGRYFMGGAMSPYITICEPKK
;
A
#
# COMPACT_ATOMS: atom_id res chain seq x y z
N MET A 1 40.17 -45.91 19.29
CA MET A 1 40.53 -44.47 19.36
C MET A 1 40.55 -43.92 17.94
N ALA A 2 39.78 -42.87 17.63
CA ALA A 2 39.72 -42.31 16.28
C ALA A 2 41.06 -41.63 15.90
N ASN A 3 41.53 -41.81 14.66
CA ASN A 3 42.78 -41.23 14.18
C ASN A 3 42.70 -39.68 14.16
N PRO A 4 43.56 -38.96 14.89
CA PRO A 4 43.53 -37.50 14.99
C PRO A 4 43.59 -36.78 13.64
N ARG A 5 44.34 -37.33 12.67
CA ARG A 5 44.45 -36.76 11.31
C ARG A 5 43.16 -36.89 10.51
N TRP A 6 42.38 -37.93 10.76
CA TRP A 6 41.08 -38.13 10.09
C TRP A 6 40.03 -37.18 10.67
N VAL A 7 40.00 -37.02 11.99
CA VAL A 7 39.13 -36.05 12.68
C VAL A 7 39.43 -34.62 12.21
N LEU A 8 40.71 -34.22 12.12
CA LEU A 8 41.11 -32.89 11.65
C LEU A 8 40.68 -32.63 10.19
N LYS A 9 40.83 -33.62 9.30
CA LYS A 9 40.37 -33.53 7.91
C LYS A 9 38.85 -33.42 7.81
N LEU A 10 38.11 -34.12 8.67
CA LEU A 10 36.65 -34.09 8.69
C LEU A 10 36.13 -32.72 9.18
N VAL A 11 36.71 -32.20 10.26
CA VAL A 11 36.40 -30.86 10.80
C VAL A 11 36.74 -29.77 9.77
N SER A 12 37.90 -29.86 9.11
CA SER A 12 38.29 -28.90 8.07
C SER A 12 37.34 -28.93 6.86
N ARG A 13 36.93 -30.12 6.39
CA ARG A 13 35.94 -30.24 5.31
C ARG A 13 34.58 -29.70 5.71
N ALA A 14 34.10 -30.01 6.92
CA ALA A 14 32.84 -29.48 7.44
C ALA A 14 32.88 -27.95 7.55
N ALA A 15 33.99 -27.37 8.01
CA ALA A 15 34.19 -25.92 8.06
C ALA A 15 34.16 -25.29 6.66
N ILE A 16 34.83 -25.89 5.67
CA ILE A 16 34.81 -25.40 4.27
C ILE A 16 33.38 -25.45 3.71
N ILE A 17 32.67 -26.56 3.90
CA ILE A 17 31.27 -26.70 3.44
C ILE A 17 30.39 -25.64 4.13
N GLY A 18 30.56 -25.43 5.44
CA GLY A 18 29.84 -24.41 6.19
C GLY A 18 30.10 -23.00 5.65
N VAL A 19 31.36 -22.65 5.39
CA VAL A 19 31.73 -21.34 4.81
C VAL A 19 31.14 -21.16 3.42
N VAL A 20 31.23 -22.18 2.55
CA VAL A 20 30.63 -22.12 1.20
C VAL A 20 29.12 -21.96 1.28
N PHE A 21 28.45 -22.69 2.17
CA PHE A 21 27.01 -22.58 2.37
C PHE A 21 26.60 -21.18 2.86
N ILE A 22 27.31 -20.62 3.84
CA ILE A 22 27.09 -19.25 4.34
C ILE A 22 27.34 -18.23 3.21
N ALA A 23 28.39 -18.41 2.41
CA ALA A 23 28.69 -17.52 1.30
C ALA A 23 27.59 -17.55 0.22
N ILE A 24 27.03 -18.72 -0.09
CA ILE A 24 25.88 -18.87 -1.00
C ILE A 24 24.65 -18.17 -0.42
N LEU A 25 24.30 -18.44 0.85
CA LEU A 25 23.18 -17.77 1.50
C LEU A 25 23.36 -16.25 1.55
N TYR A 26 24.58 -15.79 1.82
CA TYR A 26 24.90 -14.37 1.78
C TYR A 26 24.68 -13.78 0.40
N GLN A 27 25.25 -14.39 -0.64
CA GLN A 27 25.21 -13.86 -2.00
C GLN A 27 23.80 -13.86 -2.60
N PHE A 28 23.01 -14.92 -2.37
CA PHE A 28 21.72 -15.11 -3.03
C PHE A 28 20.50 -14.75 -2.18
N VAL A 29 20.64 -14.64 -0.86
CA VAL A 29 19.54 -14.34 0.05
C VAL A 29 19.81 -13.06 0.85
N PHE A 30 20.81 -13.07 1.75
CA PHE A 30 20.98 -11.98 2.70
C PHE A 30 21.39 -10.66 2.04
N LYS A 31 22.22 -10.68 0.99
CA LYS A 31 22.63 -9.47 0.29
C LYS A 31 21.43 -8.71 -0.28
N SER A 32 20.52 -9.43 -0.95
CA SER A 32 19.30 -8.83 -1.52
C SER A 32 18.38 -8.29 -0.43
N ILE A 33 18.25 -9.02 0.69
CA ILE A 33 17.41 -8.59 1.80
C ILE A 33 18.00 -7.37 2.51
N ILE A 34 19.28 -7.42 2.92
CA ILE A 34 19.92 -6.38 3.73
C ILE A 34 20.08 -5.08 2.94
N PHE A 35 20.63 -5.16 1.73
CA PHE A 35 20.97 -3.96 0.95
C PHE A 35 19.85 -3.54 0.00
N GLY A 36 19.08 -4.50 -0.54
CA GLY A 36 17.96 -4.23 -1.43
C GLY A 36 16.70 -3.86 -0.65
N ALA A 37 16.10 -4.83 0.03
CA ALA A 37 14.79 -4.69 0.67
C ALA A 37 14.83 -3.80 1.93
N LEU A 38 15.78 -4.05 2.84
CA LEU A 38 15.92 -3.26 4.06
C LEU A 38 16.56 -1.90 3.77
N GLY A 39 17.47 -1.83 2.79
CA GLY A 39 18.10 -0.59 2.36
C GLY A 39 19.26 -0.13 3.25
N TYR A 40 19.90 -1.03 3.99
CA TYR A 40 21.09 -0.67 4.78
C TYR A 40 22.19 -0.11 3.88
N GLY A 41 22.76 1.04 4.25
CA GLY A 41 23.80 1.72 3.47
C GLY A 41 23.30 2.39 2.18
N ARG A 42 21.99 2.34 1.87
CA ARG A 42 21.43 3.08 0.74
C ARG A 42 21.56 4.58 1.01
N LYS A 43 22.20 5.29 0.08
CA LYS A 43 22.26 6.76 0.08
C LYS A 43 20.90 7.31 -0.32
N VAL A 44 20.46 8.34 0.40
CA VAL A 44 19.18 9.02 0.18
C VAL A 44 19.48 10.45 -0.23
N GLN A 45 18.77 10.94 -1.24
CA GLN A 45 18.83 12.34 -1.65
C GLN A 45 17.93 13.19 -0.76
N SER A 46 18.37 14.39 -0.40
CA SER A 46 17.49 15.40 0.19
C SER A 46 16.52 15.93 -0.86
N ILE A 47 15.30 16.31 -0.44
CA ILE A 47 14.32 16.96 -1.33
C ILE A 47 14.89 18.19 -2.06
N LYS A 48 15.90 18.85 -1.48
CA LYS A 48 16.59 20.00 -2.06
C LYS A 48 17.31 19.70 -3.39
N HIS A 49 17.56 18.42 -3.71
CA HIS A 49 18.13 18.04 -5.02
C HIS A 49 17.10 18.08 -6.15
N PHE A 50 15.81 18.10 -5.84
CA PHE A 50 14.71 18.11 -6.80
C PHE A 50 14.24 19.55 -7.02
N ASN A 51 15.00 20.29 -7.83
CA ASN A 51 14.82 21.73 -7.98
C ASN A 51 13.51 22.16 -8.64
N ASN A 52 12.81 21.25 -9.32
CA ASN A 52 11.55 21.47 -10.02
C ASN A 52 10.31 21.45 -9.10
N VAL A 53 10.46 21.11 -7.82
CA VAL A 53 9.36 21.07 -6.85
C VAL A 53 9.69 21.85 -5.58
N HIS A 54 8.64 22.38 -4.95
CA HIS A 54 8.68 22.93 -3.61
C HIS A 54 7.70 22.13 -2.73
N CYS A 55 8.20 21.57 -1.64
CA CYS A 55 7.42 20.69 -0.77
C CYS A 55 7.28 21.28 0.63
N GLU A 56 6.09 21.17 1.19
CA GLU A 56 5.73 21.70 2.51
C GLU A 56 5.02 20.63 3.34
N LYS A 57 5.41 20.54 4.62
CA LYS A 57 4.69 19.73 5.61
C LYS A 57 3.42 20.45 6.00
N ILE A 58 2.32 19.72 6.04
CA ILE A 58 1.01 20.22 6.45
C ILE A 58 0.62 19.48 7.72
N ASP A 59 0.98 20.07 8.86
CA ASP A 59 0.68 19.56 10.20
C ASP A 59 -0.48 20.32 10.87
N GLU A 60 -0.81 21.54 10.41
CA GLU A 60 -1.84 22.37 11.05
C GLU A 60 -3.27 21.84 10.86
N LEU A 61 -3.47 20.87 9.97
CA LEU A 61 -4.79 20.30 9.64
C LEU A 61 -5.20 19.11 10.50
N GLY A 62 -4.29 18.59 11.34
CA GLY A 62 -4.52 17.35 12.11
C GLY A 62 -4.71 16.13 11.20
N LEU A 63 -4.00 16.10 10.06
CA LEU A 63 -4.00 15.01 9.10
C LEU A 63 -2.88 14.04 9.44
N GLU A 64 -3.23 13.00 10.19
CA GLU A 64 -2.30 12.02 10.72
C GLU A 64 -2.60 10.61 10.20
N GLY A 65 -1.56 9.78 10.10
CA GLY A 65 -1.69 8.37 9.71
C GLY A 65 -2.46 8.17 8.40
N CYS A 66 -2.41 9.16 7.49
CA CYS A 66 -3.09 9.15 6.20
C CYS A 66 -2.36 8.21 5.25
N GLU A 67 -2.64 6.92 5.42
CA GLU A 67 -1.93 5.84 4.75
C GLU A 67 -2.19 5.82 3.24
N ASP A 68 -3.38 6.30 2.86
CA ASP A 68 -3.88 6.22 1.50
C ASP A 68 -4.69 7.47 1.10
N MET A 69 -4.77 7.74 -0.20
CA MET A 69 -5.41 8.90 -0.81
C MET A 69 -6.01 8.59 -2.18
N TRP A 70 -7.04 9.36 -2.57
CA TRP A 70 -7.66 9.31 -3.89
C TRP A 70 -8.14 10.70 -4.31
N LEU A 71 -7.82 11.13 -5.54
CA LEU A 71 -8.20 12.44 -6.06
C LEU A 71 -9.41 12.32 -6.99
N HIS A 72 -10.46 13.09 -6.71
CA HIS A 72 -11.54 13.29 -7.65
C HIS A 72 -11.12 14.28 -8.73
N GLU A 73 -10.57 13.75 -9.83
CA GLU A 73 -9.97 14.52 -10.93
C GLU A 73 -10.84 15.68 -11.44
N LYS A 74 -12.17 15.49 -11.47
CA LYS A 74 -13.12 16.49 -11.99
C LYS A 74 -13.21 17.74 -11.11
N THR A 75 -13.05 17.61 -9.79
CA THR A 75 -13.29 18.73 -8.86
C THR A 75 -12.08 19.10 -8.02
N GLY A 76 -11.03 18.28 -7.99
CA GLY A 76 -9.88 18.49 -7.10
C GLY A 76 -10.16 18.16 -5.64
N TYR A 77 -11.19 17.36 -5.33
CA TYR A 77 -11.36 16.87 -3.96
C TYR A 77 -10.45 15.67 -3.71
N LEU A 78 -9.52 15.82 -2.77
CA LEU A 78 -8.64 14.76 -2.31
C LEU A 78 -9.25 14.07 -1.09
N TYR A 79 -9.56 12.79 -1.24
CA TYR A 79 -10.04 11.91 -0.19
C TYR A 79 -8.83 11.22 0.46
N MET A 80 -8.79 11.12 1.78
CA MET A 80 -7.64 10.58 2.50
C MET A 80 -8.11 9.70 3.66
N ALA A 81 -7.59 8.47 3.76
CA ALA A 81 -7.88 7.55 4.85
C ALA A 81 -6.91 7.78 6.01
N CYS A 82 -7.35 8.58 6.99
CA CYS A 82 -6.52 9.05 8.08
C CYS A 82 -6.90 8.40 9.41
N SER A 83 -5.94 8.44 10.34
CA SER A 83 -5.99 7.83 11.66
C SER A 83 -5.34 8.75 12.68
N ASP A 84 -4.91 8.18 13.80
CA ASP A 84 -4.08 8.81 14.82
C ASP A 84 -2.71 8.11 14.83
N SER A 85 -1.62 8.87 14.68
CA SER A 85 -0.29 8.29 14.49
C SER A 85 0.16 7.46 15.68
N GLN A 86 -0.22 7.85 16.90
CA GLN A 86 0.14 7.13 18.12
C GLN A 86 -0.60 5.79 18.21
N SER A 87 -1.89 5.77 17.89
CA SER A 87 -2.71 4.56 17.91
C SER A 87 -2.24 3.49 16.92
N ARG A 88 -1.57 3.87 15.84
CA ARG A 88 -1.00 2.95 14.85
C ARG A 88 0.17 2.12 15.41
N VAL A 89 0.81 2.59 16.48
CA VAL A 89 1.80 1.82 17.24
C VAL A 89 1.13 0.63 17.93
N ASP A 90 -0.13 0.80 18.36
CA ASP A 90 -0.91 -0.24 19.02
C ASP A 90 -1.69 -1.10 18.02
N TRP A 91 -2.31 -0.48 17.01
CA TRP A 91 -3.21 -1.15 16.07
C TRP A 91 -2.94 -0.79 14.62
N LEU A 92 -2.09 -1.60 13.99
CA LEU A 92 -1.93 -1.71 12.55
C LEU A 92 -1.59 -3.17 12.21
N PRO A 93 -2.60 -4.02 11.95
CA PRO A 93 -2.39 -5.45 11.72
C PRO A 93 -1.45 -5.77 10.55
N ALA A 94 -1.36 -4.90 9.54
CA ALA A 94 -0.49 -5.08 8.39
C ALA A 94 1.01 -5.14 8.75
N VAL A 95 1.42 -4.55 9.88
CA VAL A 95 2.80 -4.63 10.40
C VAL A 95 2.89 -5.40 11.72
N GLY A 96 1.84 -6.15 12.07
CA GLY A 96 1.80 -6.99 13.26
C GLY A 96 1.50 -6.27 14.58
N HIS A 97 1.05 -5.01 14.53
CA HIS A 97 0.58 -4.30 15.73
C HIS A 97 -0.87 -4.71 16.01
N LEU A 98 -1.07 -5.46 17.09
CA LEU A 98 -2.31 -6.17 17.41
C LEU A 98 -2.85 -5.84 18.82
N ASN A 99 -2.50 -4.69 19.39
CA ASN A 99 -3.05 -4.20 20.65
C ASN A 99 -4.42 -3.53 20.40
N ALA A 100 -5.49 -4.32 20.46
CA ALA A 100 -6.85 -3.85 20.17
C ALA A 100 -7.34 -2.73 21.10
N THR A 101 -6.84 -2.65 22.34
CA THR A 101 -7.26 -1.62 23.30
C THR A 101 -6.65 -0.24 23.01
N GLY A 102 -5.52 -0.19 22.28
CA GLY A 102 -4.87 1.06 21.88
C GLY A 102 -5.25 1.54 20.47
N ARG A 103 -6.20 0.88 19.81
CA ARG A 103 -6.66 1.29 18.47
C ARG A 103 -7.27 2.69 18.50
N SER A 104 -7.20 3.39 17.37
CA SER A 104 -7.89 4.67 17.21
C SER A 104 -9.41 4.49 17.19
N LEU A 105 -10.09 5.49 17.74
CA LEU A 105 -11.55 5.66 17.71
C LEU A 105 -11.98 6.82 16.81
N THR A 106 -11.03 7.44 16.12
CA THR A 106 -11.23 8.68 15.35
C THR A 106 -10.90 8.52 13.87
N ASP A 107 -10.55 7.32 13.39
CA ASP A 107 -10.27 7.08 11.97
C ASP A 107 -11.47 7.46 11.11
N ARG A 108 -11.19 8.18 10.04
CA ARG A 108 -12.20 8.76 9.16
C ARG A 108 -11.59 9.24 7.85
N ILE A 109 -12.45 9.43 6.85
CA ILE A 109 -12.04 10.01 5.58
C ILE A 109 -12.01 11.53 5.68
N ALA A 110 -10.84 12.12 5.49
CA ALA A 110 -10.71 13.55 5.23
C ALA A 110 -10.98 13.84 3.75
N VAL A 111 -11.58 14.99 3.46
CA VAL A 111 -11.77 15.51 2.12
C VAL A 111 -11.23 16.93 2.08
N LEU A 112 -10.18 17.14 1.30
CA LEU A 112 -9.57 18.43 1.07
C LEU A 112 -9.95 18.93 -0.32
N ASP A 113 -10.57 20.11 -0.42
CA ASP A 113 -10.65 20.84 -1.67
C ASP A 113 -9.24 21.34 -2.01
N THR A 114 -8.56 20.77 -3.01
CA THR A 114 -7.17 21.15 -3.32
C THR A 114 -7.08 22.36 -4.24
N ARG A 115 -8.13 22.64 -5.01
CA ARG A 115 -8.17 23.69 -6.05
C ARG A 115 -8.96 24.92 -5.63
N GLY A 116 -9.77 24.83 -4.57
CA GLY A 116 -10.55 25.92 -4.02
C GLY A 116 -9.69 27.08 -3.47
N PRO A 117 -10.26 28.30 -3.40
CA PRO A 117 -9.57 29.48 -2.88
C PRO A 117 -9.41 29.43 -1.35
N GLY A 118 -8.45 30.20 -0.84
CA GLY A 118 -8.24 30.39 0.61
C GLY A 118 -7.32 29.34 1.25
N ARG A 119 -7.22 29.42 2.58
CA ARG A 119 -6.34 28.55 3.38
C ARG A 119 -6.81 27.10 3.31
N LEU A 120 -5.89 26.14 3.48
CA LEU A 120 -6.24 24.71 3.48
C LEU A 120 -7.20 24.37 4.63
N ALA A 121 -7.00 24.98 5.81
CA ALA A 121 -7.84 24.76 6.99
C ALA A 121 -9.33 25.11 6.78
N SER A 122 -9.66 26.04 5.88
CA SER A 122 -11.06 26.37 5.55
C SER A 122 -11.66 25.46 4.47
N ARG A 123 -10.88 24.54 3.91
CA ARG A 123 -11.21 23.71 2.74
C ARG A 123 -11.23 22.21 3.04
N ILE A 124 -10.98 21.83 4.28
CA ILE A 124 -11.00 20.45 4.74
C ILE A 124 -12.34 20.12 5.40
N LYS A 125 -12.85 18.93 5.12
CA LYS A 125 -14.02 18.34 5.78
C LYS A 125 -13.71 16.90 6.17
N TRP A 126 -14.44 16.40 7.15
CA TRP A 126 -14.35 15.02 7.59
C TRP A 126 -15.67 14.32 7.29
N LEU A 127 -15.62 13.18 6.60
CA LEU A 127 -16.84 12.42 6.28
C LEU A 127 -17.37 11.75 7.55
N SER A 128 -18.57 12.15 7.95
CA SER A 128 -19.37 11.44 8.95
C SER A 128 -20.00 10.18 8.36
N THR A 129 -20.13 9.13 9.17
CA THR A 129 -20.76 7.88 8.78
C THR A 129 -22.27 7.92 9.07
N GLU A 130 -23.07 7.43 8.12
CA GLU A 130 -24.51 7.19 8.31
C GLU A 130 -24.80 5.68 8.15
N ASN A 131 -25.73 5.16 8.94
CA ASN A 131 -26.13 3.74 8.92
C ASN A 131 -24.99 2.74 9.15
N PHE A 132 -23.94 3.14 9.87
CA PHE A 132 -22.82 2.27 10.22
C PHE A 132 -22.78 2.06 11.73
N SER A 133 -22.93 0.81 12.17
CA SER A 133 -22.91 0.47 13.60
C SER A 133 -21.50 0.41 14.18
N GLY A 134 -20.45 0.47 13.36
CA GLY A 134 -19.07 0.31 13.81
C GLY A 134 -18.74 -1.08 14.30
N ILE A 135 -17.82 -1.13 15.25
CA ILE A 135 -17.21 -2.32 15.82
C ILE A 135 -17.92 -2.60 17.14
N ASN A 136 -18.77 -3.62 17.16
CA ASN A 136 -19.62 -3.95 18.32
C ASN A 136 -20.48 -2.76 18.82
N GLY A 137 -20.97 -1.93 17.90
CA GLY A 137 -21.90 -0.83 18.20
C GLY A 137 -21.25 0.52 18.47
N ASP A 138 -19.92 0.64 18.42
CA ASP A 138 -19.22 1.89 18.76
C ASP A 138 -19.20 2.96 17.65
N GLY A 139 -19.70 2.65 16.45
CA GLY A 139 -19.70 3.56 15.31
C GLY A 139 -18.34 3.86 14.67
N THR A 140 -17.24 3.24 15.13
CA THR A 140 -15.86 3.57 14.70
C THR A 140 -15.34 2.68 13.56
N LEU A 141 -14.31 3.19 12.88
CA LEU A 141 -13.56 2.51 11.84
C LEU A 141 -12.10 2.35 12.28
N ASN A 142 -11.38 1.39 11.70
CA ASN A 142 -9.93 1.30 11.77
C ASN A 142 -9.37 1.16 10.34
N LEU A 143 -9.08 2.29 9.72
CA LEU A 143 -8.89 2.43 8.27
C LEU A 143 -7.48 2.02 7.81
N HIS A 144 -7.38 1.65 6.54
CA HIS A 144 -6.13 1.35 5.83
C HIS A 144 -6.34 1.76 4.36
N GLY A 145 -5.98 0.92 3.38
CA GLY A 145 -6.22 1.22 1.97
C GLY A 145 -7.69 1.27 1.55
N PHE A 146 -7.98 2.08 0.54
CA PHE A 146 -9.32 2.29 0.01
C PHE A 146 -9.33 2.60 -1.49
N ASP A 147 -10.50 2.53 -2.11
CA ASP A 147 -10.67 2.98 -3.49
C ASP A 147 -12.05 3.60 -3.69
N ILE A 148 -12.12 4.57 -4.59
CA ILE A 148 -13.34 5.29 -4.91
C ILE A 148 -13.62 5.18 -6.41
N ARG A 149 -14.88 4.83 -6.71
CA ARG A 149 -15.41 4.88 -8.05
C ARG A 149 -16.50 5.94 -8.14
N GLY A 150 -16.28 6.92 -9.00
CA GLY A 150 -17.31 7.89 -9.38
C GLY A 150 -18.33 7.28 -10.33
N ASP A 151 -19.60 7.61 -10.12
CA ASP A 151 -20.66 7.37 -11.08
C ASP A 151 -20.47 8.28 -12.31
N LYS A 152 -20.72 7.75 -13.52
CA LYS A 152 -20.46 8.50 -14.77
C LYS A 152 -21.49 9.59 -15.05
N HIS A 153 -22.68 9.49 -14.46
CA HIS A 153 -23.84 10.31 -14.79
C HIS A 153 -24.31 11.18 -13.62
N THR A 154 -23.79 10.94 -12.43
CA THR A 154 -24.18 11.63 -11.21
C THR A 154 -22.94 12.01 -10.39
N ASP A 155 -23.11 12.90 -9.41
CA ASP A 155 -22.03 13.25 -8.47
C ASP A 155 -21.90 12.24 -7.31
N ILE A 156 -22.30 10.99 -7.54
CA ILE A 156 -22.25 9.92 -6.55
C ILE A 156 -20.90 9.22 -6.61
N LEU A 157 -20.28 9.04 -5.45
CA LEU A 157 -19.07 8.26 -5.28
C LEU A 157 -19.37 7.00 -4.46
N ARG A 158 -18.77 5.88 -4.86
CA ARG A 158 -18.82 4.60 -4.14
C ARG A 158 -17.43 4.29 -3.61
N ILE A 159 -17.33 4.13 -2.30
CA ILE A 159 -16.06 3.95 -1.58
C ILE A 159 -15.99 2.50 -1.11
N LEU A 160 -14.87 1.83 -1.33
CA LEU A 160 -14.49 0.61 -0.61
C LEU A 160 -13.40 0.97 0.39
N LEU A 161 -13.62 0.69 1.68
CA LEU A 161 -12.68 0.95 2.76
C LEU A 161 -12.23 -0.36 3.39
N ILE A 162 -10.93 -0.57 3.53
CA ILE A 162 -10.45 -1.62 4.42
C ILE A 162 -10.65 -1.16 5.86
N ASN A 163 -11.25 -2.04 6.67
CA ASN A 163 -11.54 -1.80 8.07
C ASN A 163 -11.00 -2.96 8.90
N HIS A 164 -9.89 -2.72 9.60
CA HIS A 164 -9.20 -3.67 10.46
C HIS A 164 -9.85 -3.76 11.84
N ARG A 165 -11.02 -4.40 11.92
CA ARG A 165 -11.75 -4.53 13.19
C ARG A 165 -11.00 -5.46 14.15
N PRO A 166 -10.98 -5.19 15.46
CA PRO A 166 -10.51 -6.17 16.44
C PRO A 166 -11.41 -7.41 16.46
N PRO A 167 -10.87 -8.59 16.82
CA PRO A 167 -11.64 -9.82 16.89
C PRO A 167 -12.52 -9.87 18.14
N PHE A 168 -13.74 -10.38 17.98
CA PHE A 168 -14.69 -10.63 19.06
C PHE A 168 -15.24 -12.05 18.92
N ASP A 169 -15.60 -12.65 20.04
CA ASP A 169 -16.29 -13.94 20.06
C ASP A 169 -17.70 -13.77 19.48
N PRO A 170 -18.09 -14.56 18.46
CA PRO A 170 -19.35 -14.36 17.74
C PRO A 170 -20.59 -14.75 18.57
N VAL A 171 -20.42 -15.48 19.68
CA VAL A 171 -21.53 -15.95 20.53
C VAL A 171 -21.73 -15.01 21.72
N THR A 172 -20.64 -14.66 22.39
CA THR A 172 -20.67 -13.88 23.64
C THR A 172 -20.45 -12.38 23.41
N GLY A 173 -19.91 -11.98 22.25
CA GLY A 173 -19.52 -10.60 21.99
C GLY A 173 -18.31 -10.12 22.81
N ALA A 174 -17.62 -11.02 23.49
CA ALA A 174 -16.44 -10.67 24.28
C ALA A 174 -15.22 -10.38 23.38
N PRO A 175 -14.36 -9.40 23.73
CA PRO A 175 -13.11 -9.17 23.01
C PRO A 175 -12.21 -10.41 23.00
N LEU A 176 -11.60 -10.71 21.86
CA LEU A 176 -10.62 -11.78 21.72
C LEU A 176 -9.19 -11.23 21.69
N ASP A 177 -8.24 -12.05 22.11
CA ASP A 177 -6.81 -11.75 22.03
C ASP A 177 -6.33 -11.74 20.57
N ALA A 178 -6.17 -10.53 20.02
CA ALA A 178 -5.77 -10.35 18.63
C ALA A 178 -4.38 -10.92 18.31
N SER A 179 -3.50 -11.15 19.29
CA SER A 179 -2.22 -11.84 19.05
C SER A 179 -2.40 -13.32 18.70
N LYS A 180 -3.56 -13.90 19.03
CA LYS A 180 -3.92 -15.30 18.74
C LYS A 180 -4.86 -15.45 17.56
N PHE A 181 -5.78 -14.50 17.37
CA PHE A 181 -6.82 -14.58 16.33
C PHE A 181 -6.54 -13.68 15.11
N GLY A 182 -5.72 -12.64 15.31
CA GLY A 182 -5.52 -11.57 14.34
C GLY A 182 -6.73 -10.66 14.22
N ALA A 183 -6.62 -9.65 13.35
CA ALA A 183 -7.74 -8.75 13.09
C ALA A 183 -8.90 -9.46 12.38
N ASN A 184 -10.12 -9.05 12.73
CA ASN A 184 -11.33 -9.37 11.99
C ASN A 184 -11.52 -8.35 10.84
N SER A 185 -10.55 -8.31 9.93
CA SER A 185 -10.52 -7.37 8.82
C SER A 185 -11.73 -7.55 7.91
N THR A 186 -12.27 -6.43 7.45
CA THR A 186 -13.45 -6.36 6.57
C THR A 186 -13.20 -5.34 5.47
N ILE A 187 -14.03 -5.38 4.42
CA ILE A 187 -14.10 -4.31 3.42
C ILE A 187 -15.48 -3.68 3.52
N GLU A 188 -15.55 -2.38 3.77
CA GLU A 188 -16.79 -1.63 3.88
C GLU A 188 -17.11 -0.92 2.58
N GLN A 189 -18.35 -1.02 2.13
CA GLN A 189 -18.86 -0.17 1.07
C GLN A 189 -19.65 1.00 1.64
N PHE A 190 -19.25 2.20 1.24
CA PHE A 190 -19.98 3.42 1.50
C PHE A 190 -20.37 4.10 0.18
N GLN A 191 -21.33 5.02 0.29
CA GLN A 191 -21.74 5.92 -0.76
C GLN A 191 -21.72 7.35 -0.25
N THR A 192 -21.15 8.28 -1.02
CA THR A 192 -21.17 9.72 -0.72
C THR A 192 -21.51 10.51 -1.98
N LYS A 193 -21.82 11.80 -1.82
CA LYS A 193 -21.92 12.75 -2.92
C LYS A 193 -20.71 13.68 -2.89
N VAL A 194 -20.15 13.98 -4.06
CA VAL A 194 -19.00 14.88 -4.21
C VAL A 194 -19.27 16.21 -3.47
N GLY A 195 -18.28 16.68 -2.69
CA GLY A 195 -18.34 17.94 -1.93
C GLY A 195 -19.13 17.93 -0.61
N THR A 196 -19.82 16.82 -0.30
CA THR A 196 -20.52 16.63 0.98
C THR A 196 -19.59 16.14 2.09
N ASP A 197 -20.08 16.16 3.32
CA ASP A 197 -19.40 15.76 4.55
C ASP A 197 -19.96 14.47 5.16
N LYS A 198 -20.66 13.66 4.36
CA LYS A 198 -21.30 12.42 4.82
C LYS A 198 -21.07 11.27 3.88
N MET A 199 -20.99 10.07 4.44
CA MET A 199 -20.99 8.83 3.69
C MET A 199 -21.93 7.81 4.34
N ARG A 200 -22.86 7.28 3.54
CA ARG A 200 -23.84 6.29 3.97
C ARG A 200 -23.28 4.89 3.76
N HIS A 201 -23.27 4.08 4.81
CA HIS A 201 -22.90 2.68 4.70
C HIS A 201 -23.91 1.93 3.83
N VAL A 202 -23.38 1.06 2.98
CA VAL A 202 -24.14 0.25 2.04
C VAL A 202 -24.03 -1.22 2.39
N ARG A 203 -22.83 -1.69 2.75
CA ARG A 203 -22.53 -3.11 2.94
C ARG A 203 -21.19 -3.31 3.64
N THR A 204 -21.11 -4.35 4.47
CA THR A 204 -19.84 -4.94 4.93
C THR A 204 -19.58 -6.23 4.16
N TYR A 205 -18.39 -6.36 3.56
CA TYR A 205 -17.90 -7.59 2.96
C TYR A 205 -17.08 -8.39 3.98
N VAL A 206 -17.52 -9.62 4.23
CA VAL A 206 -16.84 -10.60 5.07
C VAL A 206 -16.71 -11.89 4.26
N ASN A 207 -15.49 -12.41 4.16
CA ASN A 207 -15.21 -13.64 3.41
C ASN A 207 -13.91 -14.26 3.95
N GLU A 208 -13.76 -15.58 3.86
CA GLU A 208 -12.56 -16.29 4.29
C GLU A 208 -11.28 -15.88 3.51
N HIS A 209 -11.41 -15.27 2.34
CA HIS A 209 -10.26 -14.75 1.60
C HIS A 209 -9.90 -13.30 1.97
N ILE A 210 -10.68 -12.62 2.82
CA ILE A 210 -10.34 -11.31 3.40
C ILE A 210 -9.58 -11.57 4.70
N GLN A 211 -8.30 -11.89 4.60
CA GLN A 211 -7.47 -12.29 5.73
C GLN A 211 -6.67 -11.11 6.27
N THR A 212 -5.83 -10.52 5.42
CA THR A 212 -4.92 -9.42 5.73
C THR A 212 -4.98 -8.35 4.64
N PRO A 213 -6.20 -7.84 4.33
CA PRO A 213 -6.40 -6.91 3.22
C PRO A 213 -5.53 -5.67 3.40
N ASN A 214 -4.85 -5.23 2.35
CA ASN A 214 -4.02 -4.01 2.40
C ASN A 214 -4.58 -2.91 1.49
N ARG A 215 -4.95 -3.23 0.24
CA ARG A 215 -5.62 -2.29 -0.68
C ARG A 215 -6.66 -2.96 -1.56
N VAL A 216 -7.69 -2.21 -1.93
CA VAL A 216 -8.78 -2.60 -2.84
C VAL A 216 -8.69 -1.80 -4.14
N ALA A 217 -9.19 -2.33 -5.27
CA ALA A 217 -9.50 -1.54 -6.46
C ALA A 217 -10.76 -2.03 -7.17
N TRP A 218 -11.59 -1.08 -7.59
CA TRP A 218 -12.81 -1.36 -8.34
C TRP A 218 -12.52 -1.91 -9.75
N MET A 219 -13.15 -3.03 -10.07
CA MET A 219 -13.09 -3.64 -11.41
C MET A 219 -14.37 -3.38 -12.22
N SER A 220 -15.51 -3.22 -11.56
CA SER A 220 -16.79 -2.88 -12.21
C SER A 220 -17.78 -2.34 -11.17
N GLU A 221 -19.08 -2.46 -11.44
CA GLU A 221 -20.12 -1.99 -10.54
C GLU A 221 -20.22 -2.73 -9.22
N ASP A 222 -20.01 -4.04 -9.25
CA ASP A 222 -20.19 -4.95 -8.12
C ASP A 222 -19.01 -5.91 -7.95
N THR A 223 -17.89 -5.62 -8.62
CA THR A 223 -16.66 -6.40 -8.54
C THR A 223 -15.46 -5.54 -8.19
N PHE A 224 -14.58 -6.07 -7.36
CA PHE A 224 -13.30 -5.45 -7.01
C PHE A 224 -12.24 -6.53 -6.78
N VAL A 225 -10.98 -6.11 -6.81
CA VAL A 225 -9.84 -6.94 -6.38
C VAL A 225 -9.21 -6.33 -5.15
N PHE A 226 -8.46 -7.13 -4.39
CA PHE A 226 -7.73 -6.64 -3.23
C PHE A 226 -6.49 -7.47 -2.94
N THR A 227 -5.46 -6.84 -2.36
CA THR A 227 -4.27 -7.52 -1.87
C THR A 227 -4.51 -8.07 -0.47
N ASN A 228 -4.08 -9.31 -0.21
CA ASN A 228 -3.75 -9.75 1.14
C ASN A 228 -2.23 -9.69 1.30
N SER A 229 -1.76 -8.89 2.24
CA SER A 229 -0.32 -8.68 2.48
C SER A 229 0.40 -9.94 2.97
N HIS A 230 -0.34 -10.82 3.66
CA HIS A 230 0.16 -12.02 4.31
C HIS A 230 -0.74 -13.23 4.03
N SER A 231 -0.15 -14.43 4.12
CA SER A 231 -0.80 -15.74 4.05
C SER A 231 -1.63 -16.09 5.29
N GLY A 232 -1.42 -15.39 6.41
CA GLY A 232 -2.14 -15.59 7.66
C GLY A 232 -2.19 -14.31 8.50
N LYS A 233 -3.07 -14.30 9.51
CA LYS A 233 -3.34 -13.11 10.33
C LYS A 233 -2.39 -12.90 11.51
N VAL A 234 -1.75 -13.98 11.97
CA VAL A 234 -0.86 -14.03 13.14
C VAL A 234 0.22 -15.10 12.98
N GLY A 235 1.19 -15.09 13.89
CA GLY A 235 2.11 -16.20 14.12
C GLY A 235 3.40 -16.13 13.29
N PHE A 236 4.30 -17.09 13.54
CA PHE A 236 5.65 -17.07 12.96
C PHE A 236 5.66 -17.13 11.44
N ARG A 237 4.70 -17.83 10.82
CA ARG A 237 4.54 -17.84 9.36
C ARG A 237 4.34 -16.43 8.82
N GLN A 238 3.37 -15.69 9.37
CA GLN A 238 3.10 -14.30 8.99
C GLN A 238 4.37 -13.43 9.07
N THR A 239 5.15 -13.54 10.15
CA THR A 239 6.40 -12.79 10.31
C THR A 239 7.43 -13.06 9.20
N LEU A 240 7.41 -14.24 8.59
CA LEU A 240 8.30 -14.61 7.49
C LEU A 240 7.76 -14.25 6.10
N ASP A 241 6.45 -14.04 5.94
CA ASP A 241 5.81 -13.76 4.65
C ASP A 241 6.48 -12.63 3.84
N PRO A 242 6.95 -11.52 4.45
CA PRO A 242 7.68 -10.51 3.71
C PRO A 242 8.92 -11.07 2.98
N PHE A 243 9.59 -12.08 3.53
CA PHE A 243 10.84 -12.61 2.96
C PHE A 243 10.64 -13.83 2.06
N ILE A 244 9.72 -14.73 2.43
CA ILE A 244 9.50 -15.99 1.71
C ILE A 244 8.23 -15.98 0.84
N GLY A 245 7.47 -14.88 0.88
CA GLY A 245 6.21 -14.71 0.17
C GLY A 245 5.04 -15.40 0.87
N GLY A 246 3.84 -15.12 0.40
CA GLY A 246 2.59 -15.70 0.89
C GLY A 246 1.38 -14.79 0.70
N GLY A 247 1.63 -13.53 0.37
CA GLY A 247 0.58 -12.60 0.00
C GLY A 247 -0.10 -12.99 -1.31
N THR A 248 -1.33 -12.54 -1.48
CA THR A 248 -2.19 -12.91 -2.62
C THR A 248 -2.95 -11.70 -3.14
N VAL A 249 -3.51 -11.82 -4.34
CA VAL A 249 -4.58 -10.95 -4.82
C VAL A 249 -5.84 -11.77 -4.98
N ALA A 250 -6.91 -11.28 -4.39
CA ALA A 250 -8.22 -11.88 -4.45
C ALA A 250 -9.18 -11.03 -5.28
N TYR A 251 -10.14 -11.69 -5.92
CA TYR A 251 -11.24 -11.09 -6.66
C TYR A 251 -12.52 -11.32 -5.88
N CYS A 252 -13.35 -10.29 -5.74
CA CYS A 252 -14.69 -10.39 -5.15
C CYS A 252 -15.76 -9.93 -6.14
N HIS A 253 -16.83 -10.70 -6.22
CA HIS A 253 -18.12 -10.29 -6.77
C HIS A 253 -19.16 -10.35 -5.66
N ARG A 254 -19.61 -9.18 -5.20
CA ARG A 254 -20.47 -9.07 -4.02
C ARG A 254 -19.84 -9.81 -2.82
N ASN A 255 -20.51 -10.80 -2.25
CA ASN A 255 -20.02 -11.54 -1.06
C ASN A 255 -19.20 -12.80 -1.42
N ARG A 256 -19.00 -13.08 -2.70
CA ARG A 256 -18.22 -14.24 -3.16
C ARG A 256 -16.85 -13.75 -3.59
N CYS A 257 -15.84 -14.17 -2.84
CA CYS A 257 -14.46 -13.89 -3.19
C CYS A 257 -13.73 -15.18 -3.51
N LYS A 258 -12.62 -15.06 -4.24
CA LYS A 258 -11.66 -16.14 -4.47
C LYS A 258 -10.26 -15.56 -4.64
N ILE A 259 -9.24 -16.37 -4.38
CA ILE A 259 -7.86 -16.02 -4.75
C ILE A 259 -7.76 -16.01 -6.28
N ALA A 260 -7.43 -14.86 -6.86
CA ALA A 260 -7.28 -14.67 -8.29
C ALA A 260 -5.83 -14.87 -8.75
N SER A 261 -4.87 -14.78 -7.83
CA SER A 261 -3.44 -14.91 -8.10
C SER A 261 -2.86 -16.28 -7.75
N SER A 262 -3.62 -17.35 -7.90
CA SER A 262 -3.14 -18.71 -7.61
C SER A 262 -1.87 -19.02 -8.40
N GLY A 263 -0.83 -19.51 -7.72
CA GLY A 263 0.49 -19.78 -8.32
C GLY A 263 1.47 -18.60 -8.30
N PHE A 264 1.04 -17.40 -7.91
CA PHE A 264 1.93 -16.27 -7.63
C PHE A 264 2.22 -16.18 -6.14
N ASN A 265 3.49 -16.01 -5.81
CA ASN A 265 3.96 -15.88 -4.42
C ASN A 265 4.45 -14.46 -4.16
N PHE A 266 3.54 -13.56 -3.79
CA PHE A 266 3.91 -12.16 -3.55
C PHE A 266 4.57 -12.00 -2.18
N LYS A 267 5.65 -11.21 -2.16
CA LYS A 267 6.30 -10.76 -0.93
C LYS A 267 5.77 -9.40 -0.52
N PHE A 268 4.83 -9.43 0.42
CA PHE A 268 4.15 -8.24 0.94
C PHE A 268 3.52 -7.40 -0.19
N PRO A 269 2.53 -7.94 -0.92
CA PRO A 269 1.80 -7.16 -1.91
C PRO A 269 1.04 -6.03 -1.21
N ASN A 270 1.20 -4.82 -1.74
CA ASN A 270 0.73 -3.59 -1.10
C ASN A 270 -0.37 -2.93 -1.95
N GLY A 271 -0.35 -1.60 -2.12
CA GLY A 271 -1.41 -0.86 -2.78
C GLY A 271 -1.57 -1.09 -4.27
N LEU A 272 -2.39 -2.08 -4.65
CA LEU A 272 -2.72 -2.32 -6.06
C LEU A 272 -3.56 -1.18 -6.64
N VAL A 273 -3.45 -0.97 -7.96
CA VAL A 273 -4.36 -0.09 -8.73
C VAL A 273 -4.80 -0.74 -10.02
N ARG A 274 -5.94 -0.27 -10.55
CA ARG A 274 -6.39 -0.56 -11.91
C ARG A 274 -6.05 0.61 -12.82
N GLY A 275 -5.27 0.38 -13.87
CA GLY A 275 -5.00 1.39 -14.89
C GLY A 275 -6.22 1.70 -15.76
N HIS A 276 -6.19 2.82 -16.48
CA HIS A 276 -7.30 3.28 -17.33
C HIS A 276 -7.64 2.31 -18.46
N GLU A 277 -6.65 1.57 -18.95
CA GLU A 277 -6.81 0.48 -19.92
C GLU A 277 -7.39 -0.81 -19.33
N GLY A 278 -7.49 -0.89 -18.00
CA GLY A 278 -8.01 -2.04 -17.27
C GLY A 278 -6.99 -3.10 -16.84
N LEU A 279 -5.67 -2.89 -16.98
CA LEU A 279 -4.70 -3.78 -16.33
C LEU A 279 -4.67 -3.52 -14.83
N ILE A 280 -4.21 -4.53 -14.09
CA ILE A 280 -4.07 -4.49 -12.64
C ILE A 280 -2.58 -4.47 -12.31
N TYR A 281 -2.18 -3.47 -11.53
CA TYR A 281 -0.81 -3.25 -11.09
C TYR A 281 -0.70 -3.60 -9.63
N VAL A 282 0.16 -4.57 -9.30
CA VAL A 282 0.32 -5.06 -7.93
C VAL A 282 1.76 -4.78 -7.50
N PRO A 283 2.00 -3.79 -6.63
CA PRO A 283 3.32 -3.56 -6.07
C PRO A 283 3.63 -4.64 -5.04
N THR A 284 4.89 -5.05 -4.97
CA THR A 284 5.43 -5.89 -3.89
C THR A 284 6.47 -5.12 -3.14
N THR A 285 6.26 -4.88 -1.84
CA THR A 285 7.15 -4.03 -1.04
C THR A 285 8.56 -4.59 -1.00
N ILE A 286 8.74 -5.88 -0.74
CA ILE A 286 10.09 -6.42 -0.49
C ILE A 286 10.89 -6.64 -1.77
N ASP A 287 10.23 -7.06 -2.86
CA ASP A 287 10.94 -7.28 -4.13
C ASP A 287 11.22 -5.97 -4.88
N GLY A 288 10.55 -4.86 -4.52
CA GLY A 288 10.72 -3.57 -5.21
C GLY A 288 10.36 -3.64 -6.68
N SER A 289 9.19 -4.22 -6.95
CA SER A 289 8.69 -4.47 -8.31
C SER A 289 7.17 -4.31 -8.37
N ILE A 290 6.64 -4.10 -9.57
CA ILE A 290 5.21 -4.06 -9.86
C ILE A 290 4.89 -5.16 -10.85
N SER A 291 4.08 -6.13 -10.44
CA SER A 291 3.57 -7.16 -11.34
C SER A 291 2.32 -6.64 -12.04
N VAL A 292 2.26 -6.80 -13.37
CA VAL A 292 1.17 -6.29 -14.21
C VAL A 292 0.33 -7.46 -14.71
N PHE A 293 -0.97 -7.39 -14.48
CA PHE A 293 -1.91 -8.47 -14.78
C PHE A 293 -3.04 -8.02 -15.69
N THR A 294 -3.52 -8.96 -16.51
CA THR A 294 -4.89 -8.91 -17.06
C THR A 294 -5.80 -9.82 -16.23
N LEU A 295 -7.09 -9.51 -16.22
CA LEU A 295 -8.12 -10.36 -15.62
C LEU A 295 -8.71 -11.26 -16.70
N THR A 296 -8.59 -12.58 -16.54
CA THR A 296 -9.15 -13.56 -17.49
C THR A 296 -10.68 -13.62 -17.41
N ALA A 297 -11.31 -14.27 -18.38
CA ALA A 297 -12.76 -14.52 -18.37
C ALA A 297 -13.22 -15.26 -17.10
N ASP A 298 -12.38 -16.16 -16.59
CA ASP A 298 -12.63 -16.89 -15.34
C ASP A 298 -12.28 -16.07 -14.09
N HIS A 299 -11.97 -14.78 -14.20
CA HIS A 299 -11.59 -13.90 -13.09
C HIS A 299 -10.32 -14.32 -12.34
N ASN A 300 -9.36 -14.91 -13.06
CA ASN A 300 -8.01 -15.15 -12.55
C ASN A 300 -7.06 -14.08 -13.09
N LEU A 301 -5.98 -13.81 -12.37
CA LEU A 301 -4.93 -12.91 -12.82
C LEU A 301 -3.94 -13.66 -13.69
N GLN A 302 -3.70 -13.13 -14.89
CA GLN A 302 -2.65 -13.60 -15.78
C GLN A 302 -1.59 -12.50 -15.88
N GLN A 303 -0.36 -12.80 -15.45
CA GLN A 303 0.73 -11.84 -15.52
C GLN A 303 1.11 -11.58 -16.97
N VAL A 304 1.17 -10.31 -17.35
CA VAL A 304 1.54 -9.85 -18.69
C VAL A 304 2.83 -9.05 -18.71
N ASN A 305 3.26 -8.51 -17.55
CA ASN A 305 4.54 -7.83 -17.41
C ASN A 305 5.02 -7.79 -15.95
N LYS A 306 6.28 -7.39 -15.74
CA LYS A 306 6.86 -7.06 -14.45
C LYS A 306 7.74 -5.82 -14.60
N ILE A 307 7.53 -4.82 -13.75
CA ILE A 307 8.26 -3.55 -13.75
C ILE A 307 9.21 -3.57 -12.56
N GLU A 308 10.51 -3.54 -12.81
CA GLU A 308 11.52 -3.43 -11.77
C GLU A 308 11.71 -1.95 -11.41
N THR A 309 11.60 -1.59 -10.14
CA THR A 309 11.73 -0.19 -9.69
C THR A 309 12.99 0.08 -8.90
N GLY A 310 13.64 -0.97 -8.38
CA GLY A 310 14.89 -0.88 -7.60
C GLY A 310 14.72 -0.32 -6.18
N LEU A 311 13.48 -0.06 -5.76
CA LEU A 311 13.13 0.47 -4.44
C LEU A 311 11.92 -0.30 -3.89
N PRO A 312 11.90 -0.63 -2.60
CA PRO A 312 10.70 -1.09 -1.92
C PRO A 312 9.53 -0.13 -2.16
N LEU A 313 8.35 -0.68 -2.42
CA LEU A 313 7.16 0.09 -2.79
C LEU A 313 6.04 -0.08 -1.78
N ASP A 314 5.20 0.94 -1.67
CA ASP A 314 3.96 0.91 -0.91
C ASP A 314 2.77 1.05 -1.87
N ASN A 315 1.87 2.00 -1.67
CA ASN A 315 0.73 2.18 -2.56
C ASN A 315 1.07 2.80 -3.91
N LEU A 316 0.31 2.36 -4.92
CA LEU A 316 0.25 2.98 -6.24
C LEU A 316 -0.95 3.95 -6.34
N SER A 317 -0.85 4.92 -7.23
CA SER A 317 -1.98 5.71 -7.73
C SER A 317 -1.87 5.88 -9.25
N VAL A 318 -2.98 6.24 -9.89
CA VAL A 318 -3.05 6.52 -11.33
C VAL A 318 -3.60 7.93 -11.50
N ASP A 319 -2.89 8.78 -12.24
CA ASP A 319 -3.35 10.13 -12.53
C ASP A 319 -4.27 10.19 -13.76
N LYS A 320 -4.88 11.35 -14.01
CA LYS A 320 -5.73 11.59 -15.20
C LYS A 320 -5.09 11.20 -16.54
N ASN A 321 -3.78 11.28 -16.69
CA ASN A 321 -3.08 10.92 -17.93
C ASN A 321 -2.84 9.41 -18.07
N GLY A 322 -3.08 8.64 -17.00
CA GLY A 322 -2.76 7.22 -16.93
C GLY A 322 -1.31 6.95 -16.54
N ASP A 323 -0.57 7.97 -16.08
CA ASP A 323 0.74 7.77 -15.45
C ASP A 323 0.52 7.18 -14.06
N ILE A 324 1.36 6.21 -13.70
CA ILE A 324 1.29 5.55 -12.39
C ILE A 324 2.31 6.19 -11.48
N PHE A 325 1.92 6.48 -10.24
CA PHE A 325 2.83 6.94 -9.20
C PHE A 325 2.94 5.90 -8.10
N ALA A 326 4.15 5.65 -7.64
CA ALA A 326 4.41 4.75 -6.53
C ALA A 326 5.08 5.51 -5.38
N ALA A 327 4.54 5.35 -4.18
CA ALA A 327 5.28 5.68 -2.97
C ALA A 327 6.34 4.60 -2.74
N ALA A 328 7.57 5.03 -2.50
CA ALA A 328 8.70 4.14 -2.34
C ALA A 328 9.42 4.39 -1.00
N ILE A 329 10.00 3.33 -0.44
CA ILE A 329 10.62 3.29 0.88
C ILE A 329 12.11 2.97 0.72
N PRO A 330 13.00 3.98 0.55
CA PRO A 330 14.43 3.75 0.34
C PRO A 330 15.11 2.96 1.47
N GLN A 331 14.68 3.17 2.72
CA GLN A 331 15.25 2.54 3.91
C GLN A 331 14.14 1.90 4.76
N THR A 332 13.65 0.73 4.34
CA THR A 332 12.59 -0.03 5.03
C THR A 332 12.92 -0.32 6.49
N TYR A 333 14.20 -0.53 6.85
CA TYR A 333 14.57 -0.72 8.27
C TYR A 333 14.21 0.49 9.13
N LYS A 334 14.37 1.71 8.59
CA LYS A 334 14.07 2.96 9.29
C LYS A 334 12.57 3.24 9.31
N TRP A 335 11.86 2.88 8.25
CA TRP A 335 10.39 2.88 8.22
C TRP A 335 9.79 1.91 9.25
N GLN A 336 10.37 0.71 9.40
CA GLN A 336 9.96 -0.22 10.45
C GLN A 336 10.19 0.36 11.85
N TRP A 337 11.26 1.12 12.07
CA TRP A 337 11.49 1.82 13.34
C TRP A 337 10.48 2.94 13.58
N SER A 338 10.12 3.71 12.55
CA SER A 338 9.10 4.75 12.68
C SER A 338 7.72 4.19 13.01
N SER A 339 7.39 2.97 12.58
CA SER A 339 6.13 2.32 12.99
C SER A 339 5.97 2.17 14.51
N LYS A 340 7.08 2.17 15.27
CA LYS A 340 7.07 2.10 16.75
C LYS A 340 7.29 3.45 17.42
N LYS A 341 7.79 4.43 16.65
CA LYS A 341 8.21 5.75 17.14
C LYS A 341 7.87 6.82 16.09
N PRO A 342 6.58 7.02 15.78
CA PRO A 342 6.13 7.85 14.66
C PRO A 342 6.57 9.32 14.78
N PHE A 343 6.78 9.80 16.01
CA PHE A 343 7.19 11.18 16.28
C PHE A 343 8.72 11.36 16.39
N ASP A 344 9.49 10.30 16.64
CA ASP A 344 10.95 10.39 16.86
C ASP A 344 11.78 9.98 15.64
N VAL A 345 11.22 9.12 14.78
CA VAL A 345 11.94 8.54 13.65
C VAL A 345 11.28 8.97 12.36
N ASN A 346 11.97 9.81 11.60
CA ASN A 346 11.54 10.21 10.25
C ASN A 346 12.16 9.30 9.20
N PRO A 347 11.40 8.40 8.53
CA PRO A 347 11.95 7.54 7.51
C PRO A 347 12.03 8.27 6.15
N PRO A 348 13.08 8.01 5.36
CA PRO A 348 13.15 8.43 3.98
C PRO A 348 11.97 7.94 3.15
N SER A 349 11.62 8.72 2.14
CA SER A 349 10.63 8.32 1.14
C SER A 349 10.99 8.86 -0.24
N ALA A 350 10.52 8.17 -1.27
CA ALA A 350 10.71 8.56 -2.66
C ALA A 350 9.39 8.43 -3.42
N VAL A 351 9.29 9.17 -4.52
CA VAL A 351 8.17 9.08 -5.46
C VAL A 351 8.71 8.62 -6.80
N LEU A 352 8.15 7.51 -7.28
CA LEU A 352 8.44 7.00 -8.60
C LEU A 352 7.28 7.29 -9.53
N LYS A 353 7.59 7.79 -10.72
CA LYS A 353 6.67 7.93 -11.83
C LYS A 353 6.92 6.81 -12.81
N ILE A 354 5.87 6.08 -13.17
CA ILE A 354 5.92 4.95 -14.09
C ILE A 354 5.07 5.31 -15.31
N ARG A 355 5.73 5.46 -16.46
CA ARG A 355 5.09 5.77 -17.73
C ARG A 355 5.11 4.56 -18.65
N ARG A 356 4.04 4.37 -19.41
CA ARG A 356 4.00 3.40 -20.50
C ARG A 356 4.68 3.98 -21.73
N VAL A 357 5.60 3.23 -22.33
CA VAL A 357 6.28 3.62 -23.57
C VAL A 357 6.11 2.55 -24.63
N LYS A 358 6.08 2.96 -25.91
CA LYS A 358 6.13 2.00 -27.03
C LYS A 358 7.53 1.42 -27.13
N LYS A 359 7.64 0.12 -27.35
CA LYS A 359 8.95 -0.48 -27.62
C LYS A 359 9.54 0.06 -28.92
N PRO A 360 10.81 0.50 -28.93
CA PRO A 360 11.50 0.81 -30.17
C PRO A 360 11.67 -0.47 -31.01
N GLY A 361 11.19 -0.47 -32.26
CA GLY A 361 11.72 -1.37 -33.31
C GLY A 361 11.04 -2.72 -33.57
N GLN A 362 9.71 -2.87 -33.47
CA GLN A 362 9.02 -3.95 -34.20
C GLN A 362 8.20 -3.36 -35.36
N GLY A 363 8.76 -3.52 -36.56
CA GLY A 363 8.06 -3.23 -37.81
C GLY A 363 6.82 -4.11 -37.97
N SER A 364 5.86 -3.58 -38.72
CA SER A 364 4.61 -4.21 -39.13
C SER A 364 4.75 -5.72 -39.45
N GLY A 365 4.38 -6.58 -38.50
CA GLY A 365 4.44 -8.03 -38.68
C GLY A 365 3.60 -8.77 -37.65
N ARG A 366 2.36 -9.11 -38.03
CA ARG A 366 1.34 -9.90 -37.29
C ARG A 366 0.92 -9.34 -35.92
N LYS A 367 -0.30 -8.78 -35.89
CA LYS A 367 -1.08 -8.47 -34.68
C LYS A 367 -1.26 -9.74 -33.82
N SER A 368 -0.36 -9.98 -32.87
CA SER A 368 -0.66 -10.82 -31.72
C SER A 368 -1.58 -10.03 -30.81
N LEU A 369 -2.75 -10.58 -30.48
CA LEU A 369 -3.75 -9.92 -29.65
C LEU A 369 -3.29 -9.80 -28.18
N PHE A 370 -2.22 -10.51 -27.79
CA PHE A 370 -1.71 -10.54 -26.42
C PHE A 370 -0.17 -10.65 -26.42
N SER A 371 0.45 -9.74 -25.65
CA SER A 371 1.87 -9.55 -25.29
C SER A 371 2.88 -9.08 -26.36
N HIS A 372 3.62 -8.03 -25.98
CA HIS A 372 5.04 -7.70 -26.29
C HIS A 372 5.36 -6.29 -26.82
N GLU A 373 4.41 -5.40 -27.14
CA GLU A 373 4.73 -4.08 -27.74
C GLU A 373 4.97 -2.91 -26.75
N LEU A 374 4.68 -3.08 -25.46
CA LEU A 374 4.77 -2.01 -24.47
C LEU A 374 5.90 -2.28 -23.47
N ASP A 375 6.63 -1.23 -23.14
CA ASP A 375 7.64 -1.19 -22.08
C ASP A 375 7.25 -0.11 -21.05
N TYR A 376 7.96 -0.07 -19.92
CA TYR A 376 7.71 0.89 -18.84
C TYR A 376 8.97 1.67 -18.53
N GLU A 377 8.84 2.99 -18.49
CA GLU A 377 9.88 3.87 -17.97
C GLU A 377 9.58 4.16 -16.51
N VAL A 378 10.59 3.98 -15.65
CA VAL A 378 10.51 4.29 -14.21
C VAL A 378 11.46 5.45 -13.91
N GLU A 379 10.89 6.56 -13.46
CA GLU A 379 11.61 7.78 -13.13
C GLU A 379 11.43 8.10 -11.64
N LYS A 380 12.52 8.26 -10.89
CA LYS A 380 12.46 8.77 -9.51
C LYS A 380 12.36 10.30 -9.57
N ILE A 381 11.16 10.83 -9.31
CA ILE A 381 10.88 12.27 -9.48
C ILE A 381 11.05 13.07 -8.18
N MET A 382 11.02 12.41 -7.02
CA MET A 382 11.28 13.00 -5.71
C MET A 382 11.92 11.96 -4.78
N GLU A 383 12.76 12.41 -3.87
CA GLU A 383 13.28 11.65 -2.73
C GLU A 383 13.64 12.62 -1.62
N ASP A 384 13.41 12.20 -0.38
CA ASP A 384 13.73 12.96 0.81
C ASP A 384 14.19 12.04 1.95
N ASP A 385 15.02 12.57 2.83
CA ASP A 385 15.60 11.88 3.98
C ASP A 385 14.66 11.75 5.20
N GLY A 386 13.41 12.20 5.04
CA GLY A 386 12.40 12.30 6.09
C GLY A 386 12.32 13.70 6.70
N SER A 387 13.12 14.66 6.20
CA SER A 387 13.06 16.04 6.66
C SER A 387 11.79 16.77 6.24
N VAL A 388 11.17 16.42 5.11
CA VAL A 388 9.96 17.03 4.54
C VAL A 388 8.90 16.00 4.13
N LEU A 389 9.27 14.88 3.51
CA LEU A 389 8.28 13.89 3.07
C LEU A 389 7.86 12.95 4.23
N PRO A 390 6.58 12.52 4.28
CA PRO A 390 5.94 11.93 5.46
C PRO A 390 6.21 10.41 5.59
N GLY A 391 7.40 9.93 5.24
CA GLY A 391 7.60 8.48 5.12
C GLY A 391 6.57 7.84 4.20
N SER A 392 6.37 8.46 3.03
CA SER A 392 5.19 8.28 2.17
C SER A 392 4.85 6.80 1.93
N THR A 393 3.59 6.46 2.18
CA THR A 393 2.96 5.19 1.80
C THR A 393 2.02 5.37 0.60
N ILE A 394 1.65 6.60 0.27
CA ILE A 394 0.88 6.96 -0.92
C ILE A 394 1.38 8.29 -1.50
N VAL A 395 1.20 8.44 -2.80
CA VAL A 395 1.37 9.70 -3.53
C VAL A 395 0.25 9.81 -4.55
N VAL A 396 -0.36 10.99 -4.69
CA VAL A 396 -1.37 11.29 -5.71
C VAL A 396 -0.95 12.55 -6.46
N HIS A 397 -0.97 12.49 -7.79
CA HIS A 397 -0.64 13.60 -8.66
C HIS A 397 -1.91 14.23 -9.23
N ASP A 398 -2.05 15.55 -9.07
CA ASP A 398 -3.09 16.33 -9.72
C ASP A 398 -2.55 16.91 -11.03
N VAL A 399 -2.96 16.35 -12.16
CA VAL A 399 -2.52 16.80 -13.50
C VAL A 399 -2.89 18.26 -13.77
N GLU A 400 -3.99 18.76 -13.21
CA GLU A 400 -4.47 20.12 -13.49
C GLU A 400 -3.61 21.19 -12.82
N THR A 401 -3.13 20.92 -11.60
CA THR A 401 -2.30 21.86 -10.83
C THR A 401 -0.82 21.50 -10.85
N GLY A 402 -0.48 20.29 -11.29
CA GLY A 402 0.85 19.67 -11.19
C GLY A 402 1.27 19.30 -9.75
N ARG A 403 0.36 19.45 -8.77
CA ARG A 403 0.67 19.19 -7.36
C ARG A 403 0.73 17.69 -7.06
N TYR A 404 1.53 17.36 -6.07
CA TYR A 404 1.63 16.02 -5.49
C TYR A 404 1.18 16.07 -4.03
N PHE A 405 0.36 15.10 -3.63
CA PHE A 405 -0.11 14.92 -2.26
C PHE A 405 0.42 13.60 -1.74
N MET A 406 1.09 13.62 -0.58
CA MET A 406 1.69 12.43 0.02
C MET A 406 1.24 12.28 1.46
N GLY A 407 0.97 11.04 1.86
CA GLY A 407 0.70 10.67 3.25
C GLY A 407 1.47 9.43 3.62
N GLY A 408 1.57 9.17 4.93
CA GLY A 408 2.23 8.00 5.49
C GLY A 408 1.37 7.32 6.53
N ALA A 409 1.41 5.98 6.58
CA ALA A 409 0.66 5.16 7.52
C ALA A 409 0.83 5.54 9.00
N MET A 410 2.00 6.10 9.32
CA MET A 410 2.44 6.45 10.68
C MET A 410 2.70 7.94 10.85
N SER A 411 2.57 8.72 9.77
CA SER A 411 3.09 10.08 9.75
C SER A 411 2.16 11.04 10.48
N PRO A 412 2.67 11.94 11.33
CA PRO A 412 1.86 12.94 12.01
C PRO A 412 1.51 14.15 11.13
N TYR A 413 1.76 14.06 9.83
CA TYR A 413 1.46 15.09 8.84
C TYR A 413 1.34 14.48 7.44
N ILE A 414 0.74 15.24 6.52
CA ILE A 414 0.85 15.01 5.07
C ILE A 414 1.81 16.02 4.46
N THR A 415 2.24 15.78 3.23
CA THR A 415 3.08 16.73 2.48
C THR A 415 2.42 17.09 1.17
N ILE A 416 2.50 18.36 0.81
CA ILE A 416 2.09 18.86 -0.51
C ILE A 416 3.35 19.37 -1.21
N CYS A 417 3.58 18.87 -2.43
CA CYS A 417 4.62 19.38 -3.31
C CYS A 417 4.00 20.07 -4.51
N GLU A 418 4.44 21.30 -4.78
CA GLU A 418 4.02 22.09 -5.92
C GLU A 418 5.15 22.19 -6.95
N PRO A 419 4.86 22.19 -8.25
CA PRO A 419 5.86 22.54 -9.26
C PRO A 419 6.35 23.96 -9.04
N LYS A 420 7.67 24.18 -9.14
CA LYS A 420 8.19 25.55 -9.21
C LYS A 420 7.85 26.16 -10.56
N LYS A 421 7.42 27.42 -10.55
CA LYS A 421 7.18 28.22 -11.74
C LYS A 421 8.48 28.63 -12.43
#